data_AF-A0A251VEK7-F1
#
_entry.id   AF-A0A251VEK7-F1
#
_cell.length_a   1.000
_cell.length_b   1.000
_cell.length_c   1.000
_cell.angle_alpha   90.00
_cell.angle_beta   90.00
_cell.angle_gamma   90.00
#
_symmetry.space_group_name_H-M   'P 1'
#
loop_
_entity.id
_entity.type
_entity.pdbx_description
1 polymer ?
#
loop_
_entity_poly.entity_id
_entity_poly.type
_entity_poly.pdbx_seq_one_letter_code
_entity_poly.pdbx_strand_id
1 'polypeptide(L)'
;MENKWFKKGFRRVRFYFEGDKLCSLQDGDDRVNVEDDGIDYSSDQSSYSESESEMDSRRGLTLPRPASLNAFDLISFSRGFSLSGLFEDGVEESRFVSRAPVSNIISKLEELAQVVKFSVRKKDCRVSLEGSREGVKGPLTIAVEIFELTPILRVVEVKKKAGDKGEYDEFLEQELRPRLRELMHSDQSGECESSHLPSDTE
;
A
#
# COMPACT_ATOMS: atom_id res chain seq x y z
N MET A 1 -5.74 -30.06 -11.41
CA MET A 1 -5.82 -29.89 -9.95
C MET A 1 -6.51 -31.10 -9.34
N GLU A 2 -5.77 -31.93 -8.59
CA GLU A 2 -6.26 -33.23 -8.10
C GLU A 2 -6.70 -33.23 -6.63
N ASN A 3 -6.44 -32.14 -5.91
CA ASN A 3 -6.72 -32.05 -4.49
C ASN A 3 -8.25 -31.99 -4.22
N LYS A 4 -8.73 -32.93 -3.40
CA LYS A 4 -10.14 -33.16 -3.08
C LYS A 4 -10.81 -31.94 -2.41
N TRP A 5 -10.03 -31.10 -1.73
CA TRP A 5 -10.50 -29.85 -1.13
C TRP A 5 -11.12 -28.90 -2.18
N PHE A 6 -10.49 -28.78 -3.35
CA PHE A 6 -10.94 -27.88 -4.43
C PHE A 6 -12.15 -28.39 -5.21
N LYS A 7 -12.58 -29.64 -4.98
CA LYS A 7 -13.74 -30.23 -5.65
C LYS A 7 -15.02 -30.16 -4.81
N LYS A 8 -14.92 -29.86 -3.50
CA LYS A 8 -16.08 -29.78 -2.62
C LYS A 8 -16.84 -28.47 -2.91
N GLY A 9 -18.04 -28.58 -3.47
CA GLY A 9 -18.90 -27.43 -3.82
C GLY A 9 -18.56 -26.75 -5.16
N PHE A 10 -17.55 -27.24 -5.89
CA PHE A 10 -17.19 -26.67 -7.19
C PHE A 10 -18.23 -27.06 -8.25
N ARG A 11 -19.00 -26.07 -8.73
CA ARG A 11 -19.84 -26.20 -9.92
C ARG A 11 -19.07 -25.66 -11.12
N ARG A 12 -18.82 -26.52 -12.11
CA ARG A 12 -18.20 -26.10 -13.38
C ARG A 12 -19.21 -25.23 -14.13
N VAL A 13 -18.97 -23.94 -14.14
CA VAL A 13 -19.77 -23.00 -14.94
C VAL A 13 -19.41 -23.21 -16.41
N ARG A 14 -20.40 -23.55 -17.25
CA ARG A 14 -20.23 -23.68 -18.69
C ARG A 14 -20.94 -22.53 -19.37
N PHE A 15 -20.18 -21.81 -20.20
CA PHE A 15 -20.70 -20.79 -21.09
C PHE A 15 -20.52 -21.22 -22.53
N TYR A 16 -21.44 -20.78 -23.38
CA TYR A 16 -21.23 -20.77 -24.82
C TYR A 16 -21.63 -19.39 -25.36
N PHE A 17 -21.05 -19.04 -26.50
CA PHE A 17 -21.32 -17.80 -27.20
C PHE A 17 -22.28 -18.09 -28.34
N GLU A 18 -23.42 -17.40 -28.35
CA GLU A 18 -24.36 -17.39 -29.47
C GLU A 18 -24.40 -15.95 -30.00
N GLY A 19 -23.53 -15.67 -30.99
CA GLY A 19 -23.25 -14.30 -31.43
C GLY A 19 -22.56 -13.46 -30.33
N ASP A 20 -23.02 -12.21 -30.15
CA ASP A 20 -22.47 -11.26 -29.16
C ASP A 20 -23.04 -11.46 -27.74
N LYS A 21 -23.82 -12.52 -27.50
CA LYS A 21 -24.41 -12.81 -26.18
C LYS A 21 -23.73 -14.02 -25.52
N LEU A 22 -23.35 -13.83 -24.26
CA LEU A 22 -22.82 -14.87 -23.37
C LEU A 22 -24.00 -15.61 -22.70
N CYS A 23 -24.15 -16.91 -22.98
CA CYS A 23 -25.21 -17.74 -22.41
C CYS A 23 -24.62 -18.78 -21.44
N SER A 24 -25.18 -18.89 -20.23
CA SER A 24 -24.88 -19.97 -19.27
C SER A 24 -25.89 -21.10 -19.39
N LEU A 25 -25.44 -22.34 -19.55
CA LEU A 25 -26.32 -23.50 -19.52
C LEU A 25 -26.82 -23.73 -18.07
N GLN A 26 -28.13 -23.64 -17.88
CA GLN A 26 -28.81 -24.10 -16.68
C GLN A 26 -29.37 -25.49 -17.02
N ASP A 27 -28.80 -26.56 -16.46
CA ASP A 27 -29.39 -27.90 -16.55
C ASP A 27 -30.75 -27.83 -15.84
N GLY A 28 -31.82 -27.88 -16.64
CA GLY A 28 -33.19 -27.77 -16.20
C GLY A 28 -33.69 -29.08 -15.57
N ASP A 29 -34.44 -28.92 -14.49
CA ASP A 29 -35.57 -29.79 -14.17
C ASP A 29 -36.82 -28.91 -14.10
N ASP A 30 -37.95 -29.53 -14.38
CA ASP A 30 -39.13 -29.08 -15.08
C ASP A 30 -40.12 -28.18 -14.29
N ARG A 31 -40.77 -27.27 -15.06
CA ARG A 31 -42.22 -26.93 -15.05
C ARG A 31 -42.82 -25.81 -14.15
N VAL A 32 -43.46 -24.86 -14.88
CA VAL A 32 -44.59 -23.93 -14.63
C VAL A 32 -44.42 -22.89 -13.49
N ASN A 33 -44.69 -21.59 -13.64
CA ASN A 33 -45.88 -20.95 -14.20
C ASN A 33 -45.56 -19.52 -14.72
N VAL A 34 -46.34 -19.09 -15.70
CA VAL A 34 -46.39 -17.75 -16.29
C VAL A 34 -47.22 -16.85 -15.39
N GLU A 35 -46.70 -15.75 -14.85
CA GLU A 35 -47.36 -14.46 -14.51
C GLU A 35 -46.23 -13.40 -14.44
N ASP A 36 -46.03 -12.56 -15.46
CA ASP A 36 -46.55 -11.18 -15.56
C ASP A 36 -46.52 -10.43 -14.21
N ASP A 37 -45.45 -9.67 -13.95
CA ASP A 37 -45.59 -8.49 -13.11
C ASP A 37 -44.64 -7.37 -13.56
N GLY A 38 -45.18 -6.16 -13.51
CA GLY A 38 -44.73 -4.99 -14.22
C GLY A 38 -43.40 -4.41 -13.74
N ILE A 39 -42.77 -3.73 -14.69
CA ILE A 39 -41.65 -2.83 -14.49
C ILE A 39 -42.13 -1.63 -13.66
N ASP A 40 -41.61 -1.43 -12.45
CA ASP A 40 -41.60 -0.12 -11.79
C ASP A 40 -40.16 0.26 -11.44
N TYR A 41 -39.59 1.12 -12.30
CA TYR A 41 -38.28 1.72 -12.11
C TYR A 41 -38.48 3.05 -11.39
N SER A 42 -38.75 3.00 -10.08
CA SER A 42 -38.73 4.21 -9.25
C SER A 42 -37.33 4.43 -8.69
N SER A 43 -36.67 5.44 -9.25
CA SER A 43 -35.33 5.89 -8.92
C SER A 43 -35.42 6.98 -7.85
N ASP A 44 -35.32 6.62 -6.57
CA ASP A 44 -35.24 7.58 -5.47
C ASP A 44 -33.79 7.80 -5.06
N GLN A 45 -33.19 8.85 -5.63
CA GLN A 45 -32.01 9.49 -5.07
C GLN A 45 -32.40 10.23 -3.79
N SER A 46 -31.95 9.72 -2.64
CA SER A 46 -31.80 10.55 -1.45
C SER A 46 -30.35 10.50 -0.98
N SER A 47 -29.64 11.59 -1.30
CA SER A 47 -28.31 11.91 -0.79
C SER A 47 -28.45 12.31 0.68
N TYR A 48 -28.15 11.40 1.60
CA TYR A 48 -27.89 11.75 2.99
C TYR A 48 -26.44 12.26 3.08
N SER A 49 -26.28 13.57 2.93
CA SER A 49 -25.09 14.28 3.38
C SER A 49 -25.15 14.36 4.90
N GLU A 50 -24.42 13.49 5.61
CA GLU A 50 -24.14 13.71 7.02
C GLU A 50 -22.83 14.48 7.16
N SER A 51 -22.98 15.67 7.73
CA SER A 51 -21.96 16.68 7.90
C SER A 51 -20.81 16.18 8.78
N GLU A 52 -19.63 16.18 8.20
CA GLU A 52 -18.35 16.11 8.90
C GLU A 52 -18.22 17.28 9.88
N SER A 53 -18.34 16.96 11.17
CA SER A 53 -18.09 17.90 12.25
C SER A 53 -16.58 18.06 12.42
N GLU A 54 -16.08 19.17 11.88
CA GLU A 54 -14.79 19.77 12.21
C GLU A 54 -14.72 20.03 13.73
N MET A 55 -14.10 19.13 14.48
CA MET A 55 -13.57 19.46 15.81
C MET A 55 -12.13 19.94 15.63
N ASP A 56 -12.01 21.25 15.42
CA ASP A 56 -10.79 22.00 15.69
C ASP A 56 -10.45 21.89 17.19
N SER A 57 -9.26 21.42 17.50
CA SER A 57 -8.37 21.99 18.54
C SER A 57 -7.36 20.96 19.01
N ARG A 58 -6.19 20.96 18.37
CA ARG A 58 -4.86 20.92 19.01
C ARG A 58 -3.82 21.03 17.90
N ARG A 59 -3.35 22.25 17.65
CA ARG A 59 -2.05 22.48 16.99
C ARG A 59 -0.95 21.94 17.90
N GLY A 60 -0.78 20.63 17.89
CA GLY A 60 0.41 19.94 18.39
C GLY A 60 1.37 19.77 17.22
N LEU A 61 2.68 19.82 17.51
CA LEU A 61 3.79 19.61 16.58
C LEU A 61 3.85 18.16 16.02
N THR A 62 2.72 17.49 15.91
CA THR A 62 2.60 16.08 15.56
C THR A 62 2.22 15.96 14.10
N LEU A 63 3.05 15.26 13.32
CA LEU A 63 2.72 14.88 11.95
C LEU A 63 1.34 14.21 11.90
N PRO A 64 0.51 14.49 10.88
CA PRO A 64 -0.76 13.79 10.71
C PRO A 64 -0.52 12.28 10.62
N ARG A 65 -1.45 11.48 11.13
CA ARG A 65 -1.37 10.02 11.07
C ARG A 65 -1.27 9.55 9.61
N PRO A 66 -0.39 8.60 9.27
CA PRO A 66 -0.34 8.01 7.93
C PRO A 66 -1.67 7.42 7.52
N ALA A 67 -1.95 7.43 6.21
CA ALA A 67 -3.07 6.68 5.67
C ALA A 67 -2.90 5.18 5.97
N SER A 68 -4.00 4.51 6.35
CA SER A 68 -4.01 3.08 6.66
C SER A 68 -4.16 2.23 5.41
N LEU A 69 -3.34 1.20 5.26
CA LEU A 69 -3.47 0.17 4.22
C LEU A 69 -4.33 -0.98 4.71
N ASN A 70 -5.26 -1.38 3.86
CA ASN A 70 -6.04 -2.60 4.00
C ASN A 70 -5.42 -3.76 3.20
N ALA A 71 -6.03 -4.94 3.29
CA ALA A 71 -5.56 -6.13 2.59
C ALA A 71 -5.69 -6.03 1.06
N PHE A 72 -6.72 -5.37 0.54
CA PHE A 72 -6.89 -5.13 -0.90
C PHE A 72 -5.81 -4.18 -1.44
N ASP A 73 -5.39 -3.19 -0.67
CA ASP A 73 -4.28 -2.31 -1.04
C ASP A 73 -3.00 -3.13 -1.19
N LEU A 74 -2.70 -4.02 -0.22
CA LEU A 74 -1.55 -4.92 -0.29
C LEU A 74 -1.61 -5.92 -1.46
N ILE A 75 -2.81 -6.34 -1.86
CA ILE A 75 -2.99 -7.21 -3.02
C ILE A 75 -2.74 -6.41 -4.30
N SER A 76 -3.26 -5.18 -4.39
CA SER A 76 -3.10 -4.28 -5.55
C SER A 76 -1.64 -4.00 -5.90
N PHE A 77 -0.78 -4.07 -4.89
CA PHE A 77 0.67 -3.94 -4.99
C PHE A 77 1.38 -5.10 -5.70
N SER A 78 0.71 -6.22 -5.98
CA SER A 78 1.34 -7.31 -6.72
C SER A 78 1.57 -6.90 -8.18
N ARG A 79 2.78 -7.18 -8.70
CA ARG A 79 3.12 -6.94 -10.11
C ARG A 79 2.15 -7.61 -11.08
N GLY A 80 1.52 -8.73 -10.68
CA GLY A 80 0.54 -9.45 -11.50
C GLY A 80 -0.79 -8.71 -11.69
N PHE A 81 -1.09 -7.68 -10.88
CA PHE A 81 -2.25 -6.81 -11.07
C PHE A 81 -1.88 -5.48 -11.74
N SER A 82 -0.60 -5.22 -12.00
CA SER A 82 -0.14 -4.01 -12.68
C SER A 82 0.00 -4.26 -14.19
N LEU A 83 -0.71 -3.46 -14.99
CA LEU A 83 -0.57 -3.47 -16.45
C LEU A 83 0.63 -2.64 -16.94
N SER A 84 1.36 -1.98 -16.02
CA SER A 84 2.47 -1.09 -16.37
C SER A 84 3.58 -1.78 -17.18
N GLY A 85 3.80 -3.08 -16.97
CA GLY A 85 4.78 -3.87 -17.72
C GLY A 85 4.45 -4.11 -19.19
N LEU A 86 3.24 -3.76 -19.66
CA LEU A 86 2.91 -3.76 -21.08
C LEU A 86 3.46 -2.53 -21.81
N PHE A 87 3.90 -1.52 -21.07
CA PHE A 87 4.43 -0.26 -21.59
C PHE A 87 5.91 -0.12 -21.22
N GLU A 88 6.65 0.64 -22.02
CA GLU A 88 8.13 0.73 -21.95
C GLU A 88 8.63 1.41 -20.67
N ASP A 89 7.79 2.22 -20.02
CA ASP A 89 8.02 2.85 -18.72
C ASP A 89 7.23 2.14 -17.61
N GLY A 90 7.62 0.91 -17.29
CA GLY A 90 7.12 0.22 -16.11
C GLY A 90 7.38 1.04 -14.83
N VAL A 91 6.46 1.01 -13.87
CA VAL A 91 6.60 1.79 -12.63
C VAL A 91 7.73 1.19 -11.77
N GLU A 92 8.82 1.93 -11.59
CA GLU A 92 9.84 1.56 -10.62
C GLU A 92 9.41 1.95 -9.21
N GLU A 93 8.86 0.96 -8.51
CA GLU A 93 8.48 1.06 -7.11
C GLU A 93 9.12 -0.03 -6.25
N SER A 94 9.50 0.35 -5.04
CA SER A 94 10.02 -0.54 -4.01
C SER A 94 9.31 -0.28 -2.69
N ARG A 95 9.09 -1.33 -1.91
CA ARG A 95 8.33 -1.26 -0.65
C ARG A 95 9.08 -1.96 0.47
N PHE A 96 9.10 -1.32 1.63
CA PHE A 96 9.73 -1.82 2.85
C PHE A 96 8.74 -1.79 4.00
N VAL A 97 8.89 -2.70 4.96
CA VAL A 97 8.07 -2.71 6.18
C VAL A 97 8.95 -2.36 7.36
N SER A 98 8.55 -1.37 8.15
CA SER A 98 9.29 -0.88 9.30
C SER A 98 8.41 -0.79 10.54
N ARG A 99 9.01 -1.01 11.72
CA ARG A 99 8.38 -0.76 13.02
C ARG A 99 8.63 0.65 13.53
N ALA A 100 9.57 1.38 12.91
CA ALA A 100 9.97 2.70 13.34
C ALA A 100 8.81 3.72 13.24
N PRO A 101 8.71 4.69 14.16
CA PRO A 101 7.78 5.80 14.05
C PRO A 101 7.98 6.59 12.75
N VAL A 102 6.91 7.21 12.25
CA VAL A 102 6.92 8.02 11.02
C VAL A 102 7.98 9.12 11.07
N SER A 103 8.10 9.79 12.23
CA SER A 103 9.12 10.82 12.46
C SER A 103 10.52 10.30 12.21
N ASN A 104 10.85 9.10 12.73
CA ASN A 104 12.18 8.52 12.61
C ASN A 104 12.47 8.12 11.16
N ILE A 105 11.48 7.59 10.45
CA ILE A 105 11.60 7.27 9.02
C ILE A 105 11.87 8.55 8.23
N ILE A 106 11.10 9.62 8.46
CA ILE A 106 11.28 10.91 7.76
C ILE A 106 12.65 11.52 8.08
N SER A 107 13.07 11.56 9.35
CA SER A 107 14.39 12.06 9.74
C SER A 107 15.51 11.28 9.06
N LYS A 108 15.40 9.94 8.98
CA LYS A 108 16.39 9.11 8.29
C LYS A 108 16.46 9.40 6.80
N LEU A 109 15.32 9.67 6.16
CA LEU A 109 15.27 10.07 4.75
C LEU A 109 15.93 11.44 4.52
N GLU A 110 15.79 12.38 5.46
CA GLU A 110 16.49 13.68 5.39
C GLU A 110 17.99 13.56 5.54
N GLU A 111 18.45 12.79 6.53
CA GLU A 111 19.88 12.52 6.73
C GLU A 111 20.49 11.93 5.45
N LEU A 112 19.81 10.94 4.87
CA LEU A 112 20.22 10.34 3.61
C LEU A 112 20.27 11.37 2.47
N ALA A 113 19.24 12.21 2.34
CA ALA A 113 19.19 13.23 1.31
C ALA A 113 20.36 14.22 1.41
N GLN A 114 20.77 14.59 2.63
CA GLN A 114 21.94 15.45 2.84
C GLN A 114 23.23 14.77 2.37
N VAL A 115 23.40 13.48 2.68
CA VAL A 115 24.58 12.70 2.25
C VAL A 115 24.67 12.62 0.73
N VAL A 116 23.56 12.35 0.05
CA VAL A 116 23.52 12.24 -1.42
C VAL A 116 23.36 13.60 -2.13
N LYS A 117 23.29 14.71 -1.39
CA LYS A 117 23.08 16.09 -1.89
C LYS A 117 21.77 16.25 -2.69
N PHE A 118 20.71 15.61 -2.23
CA PHE A 118 19.36 15.76 -2.77
C PHE A 118 18.63 16.85 -2.00
N SER A 119 17.77 17.59 -2.71
CA SER A 119 16.82 18.47 -2.07
C SER A 119 15.63 17.67 -1.52
N VAL A 120 15.05 18.12 -0.42
CA VAL A 120 13.95 17.45 0.26
C VAL A 120 12.74 18.37 0.32
N ARG A 121 11.58 17.84 -0.09
CA ARG A 121 10.29 18.48 0.15
C ARG A 121 9.41 17.53 0.94
N LYS A 122 8.85 18.01 2.05
CA LYS A 122 7.95 17.22 2.89
C LYS A 122 6.54 17.76 2.80
N LYS A 123 5.57 16.85 2.77
CA LYS A 123 4.16 17.14 2.95
C LYS A 123 3.54 15.98 3.69
N ASP A 124 3.12 16.20 4.93
CA ASP A 124 2.48 15.19 5.76
C ASP A 124 3.37 13.93 5.92
N CYS A 125 2.86 12.76 5.55
CA CYS A 125 3.58 11.48 5.55
C CYS A 125 4.29 11.17 4.21
N ARG A 126 4.51 12.19 3.38
CA ARG A 126 5.17 12.09 2.08
C ARG A 126 6.45 12.93 2.05
N VAL A 127 7.50 12.33 1.50
CA VAL A 127 8.81 12.97 1.27
C VAL A 127 9.13 12.87 -0.22
N SER A 128 9.49 13.99 -0.84
CA SER A 128 10.04 14.03 -2.19
C SER A 128 11.52 14.33 -2.09
N LEU A 129 12.34 13.49 -2.73
CA LEU A 129 13.78 13.63 -2.85
C LEU A 129 14.10 13.96 -4.30
N GLU A 130 14.86 15.03 -4.53
CA GLU A 130 15.18 15.48 -5.89
C GLU A 130 16.68 15.75 -6.00
N GLY A 131 17.32 14.99 -6.88
CA GLY A 131 18.74 15.10 -7.18
C GLY A 131 19.03 16.35 -8.00
N SER A 132 20.24 16.88 -7.85
CA SER A 132 20.74 18.05 -8.59
C SER A 132 21.48 17.70 -9.88
N ARG A 133 21.78 16.42 -10.10
CA ARG A 133 22.51 15.94 -11.28
C ARG A 133 21.54 15.76 -12.44
N GLU A 134 21.83 16.35 -13.59
CA GLU A 134 21.08 16.10 -14.82
C GLU A 134 21.61 14.84 -15.51
N GLY A 135 20.84 13.76 -15.41
CA GLY A 135 21.05 12.56 -16.22
C GLY A 135 20.43 12.70 -17.62
N VAL A 136 20.51 11.64 -18.43
CA VAL A 136 19.94 11.61 -19.79
C VAL A 136 18.44 11.91 -19.79
N LYS A 137 17.72 11.43 -18.77
CA LYS A 137 16.29 11.65 -18.57
C LYS A 137 16.00 12.81 -17.59
N GLY A 138 16.94 13.72 -17.40
CA GLY A 138 16.86 14.81 -16.44
C GLY A 138 17.19 14.38 -14.99
N PRO A 139 16.91 15.23 -14.00
CA PRO A 139 17.24 14.96 -12.61
C PRO A 139 16.40 13.83 -12.00
N LEU A 140 17.05 12.95 -11.24
CA LEU A 140 16.39 11.89 -10.49
C LEU A 140 15.45 12.47 -9.43
N THR A 141 14.16 12.15 -9.55
CA THR A 141 13.14 12.54 -8.58
C THR A 141 12.48 11.30 -8.00
N ILE A 142 12.43 11.21 -6.67
CA ILE A 142 11.91 10.06 -5.93
C ILE A 142 10.84 10.55 -4.96
N ALA A 143 9.68 9.87 -4.96
CA ALA A 143 8.65 10.07 -3.95
C ALA A 143 8.66 8.91 -2.97
N VAL A 144 8.63 9.24 -1.68
CA VAL A 144 8.50 8.28 -0.59
C VAL A 144 7.20 8.57 0.15
N GLU A 145 6.32 7.57 0.23
CA GLU A 145 5.05 7.65 0.96
C GLU A 145 5.05 6.61 2.08
N ILE A 146 4.63 7.05 3.27
CA ILE A 146 4.58 6.21 4.46
C ILE A 146 3.12 5.93 4.77
N PHE A 147 2.79 4.66 4.93
CA PHE A 147 1.45 4.19 5.26
C PHE A 147 1.46 3.37 6.55
N GLU A 148 0.35 3.39 7.28
CA GLU A 148 0.14 2.52 8.43
C GLU A 148 -0.44 1.19 7.96
N LEU A 149 0.15 0.06 8.34
CA LEU A 149 -0.41 -1.27 8.04
C LEU A 149 -1.06 -1.90 9.28
N THR A 150 -0.46 -1.68 10.44
CA THR A 150 -1.00 -2.05 11.75
C THR A 150 -0.59 -0.96 12.75
N PRO A 151 -1.07 -0.97 14.01
CA PRO A 151 -0.63 0.02 15.00
C PRO A 151 0.89 0.08 15.21
N ILE A 152 1.61 -1.00 14.88
CA ILE A 152 3.08 -1.11 15.05
C ILE A 152 3.85 -1.18 13.73
N LEU A 153 3.21 -1.48 12.59
CA LEU A 153 3.88 -1.64 11.29
C LEU A 153 3.53 -0.52 10.34
N ARG A 154 4.55 -0.02 9.65
CA ARG A 154 4.45 0.97 8.59
C ARG A 154 4.99 0.38 7.30
N VAL A 155 4.34 0.70 6.19
CA VAL A 155 4.84 0.42 4.85
C VAL A 155 5.46 1.71 4.31
N VAL A 156 6.71 1.64 3.88
CA VAL A 156 7.42 2.72 3.21
C VAL A 156 7.48 2.38 1.74
N GLU A 157 6.73 3.11 0.93
CA GLU A 157 6.70 2.97 -0.52
C GLU A 157 7.60 4.03 -1.16
N VAL A 158 8.46 3.59 -2.08
CA VAL A 158 9.47 4.41 -2.76
C VAL A 158 9.22 4.31 -4.26
N LYS A 159 8.88 5.41 -4.90
CA LYS A 159 8.52 5.49 -6.32
C LYS A 159 9.45 6.44 -7.06
N LYS A 160 10.00 6.01 -8.19
CA LYS A 160 10.65 6.93 -9.14
C LYS A 160 9.58 7.81 -9.80
N LYS A 161 9.82 9.13 -9.86
CA LYS A 161 8.94 10.10 -10.52
C LYS A 161 9.52 10.67 -11.81
N ALA A 162 10.84 10.83 -11.86
CA ALA A 162 11.59 11.30 -13.03
C ALA A 162 13.05 10.84 -12.94
N GLY A 163 13.79 10.94 -14.04
CA GLY A 163 15.20 10.58 -14.14
C GLY A 163 15.47 9.15 -14.64
N ASP A 164 16.74 8.80 -14.70
CA ASP A 164 17.20 7.53 -15.24
C ASP A 164 16.89 6.35 -14.31
N LYS A 165 16.61 5.19 -14.90
CA LYS A 165 16.31 3.97 -14.14
C LYS A 165 17.55 3.41 -13.45
N GLY A 166 18.71 3.41 -14.12
CA GLY A 166 19.96 2.92 -13.55
C GLY A 166 20.38 3.74 -12.34
N GLU A 167 20.26 5.07 -12.43
CA GLU A 167 20.51 5.97 -11.30
C GLU A 167 19.55 5.70 -10.12
N TYR A 168 18.26 5.46 -10.41
CA TYR A 168 17.29 5.08 -9.38
C TYR A 168 17.64 3.74 -8.72
N ASP A 169 17.95 2.72 -9.51
CA ASP A 169 18.28 1.38 -9.02
C ASP A 169 19.57 1.41 -8.17
N GLU A 170 20.59 2.17 -8.58
CA GLU A 170 21.82 2.39 -7.82
C GLU A 170 21.52 3.09 -6.48
N PHE A 171 20.78 4.20 -6.50
CA PHE A 171 20.37 4.89 -5.28
C PHE A 171 19.59 3.96 -4.34
N LEU A 172 18.67 3.17 -4.89
CA LEU A 172 17.81 2.29 -4.11
C LEU A 172 18.63 1.17 -3.43
N GLU A 173 19.57 0.56 -4.14
CA GLU A 173 20.39 -0.55 -3.63
C GLU A 173 21.54 -0.08 -2.72
N GLN A 174 22.25 0.98 -3.08
CA GLN A 174 23.48 1.42 -2.40
C GLN A 174 23.21 2.37 -1.23
N GLU A 175 22.23 3.26 -1.35
CA GLU A 175 21.99 4.31 -0.36
C GLU A 175 20.75 4.00 0.47
N LEU A 176 19.60 3.78 -0.18
CA LEU A 176 18.33 3.71 0.53
C LEU A 176 18.13 2.39 1.27
N ARG A 177 18.35 1.25 0.61
CA ARG A 177 18.14 -0.07 1.22
C ARG A 177 18.94 -0.29 2.50
N PRO A 178 20.24 0.00 2.56
CA PRO A 178 21.02 -0.20 3.77
C PRO A 178 20.48 0.63 4.95
N ARG A 179 20.14 1.90 4.71
CA ARG A 179 19.60 2.79 5.75
C ARG A 179 18.21 2.39 6.23
N LEU A 180 17.36 1.90 5.34
CA LEU A 180 16.04 1.42 5.73
C LEU A 180 16.11 0.07 6.46
N ARG A 181 17.08 -0.81 6.14
CA ARG A 181 17.30 -2.05 6.91
C ARG A 181 17.62 -1.77 8.38
N GLU A 182 18.39 -0.72 8.69
CA GLU A 182 18.63 -0.28 10.06
C GLU A 182 17.31 -0.03 10.81
N LEU A 183 16.29 0.52 10.13
CA LEU A 183 14.97 0.76 10.71
C LEU A 183 14.12 -0.52 10.85
N MET A 184 14.32 -1.50 9.96
CA MET A 184 13.62 -2.79 10.01
C MET A 184 14.02 -3.65 11.20
N HIS A 185 15.29 -3.59 11.60
CA HIS A 185 15.87 -4.37 12.70
C HIS A 185 15.97 -3.60 14.02
N SER A 186 15.27 -2.48 14.15
CA SER A 186 15.16 -1.78 15.43
C SER A 186 14.24 -2.58 16.35
N ASP A 187 14.80 -3.63 16.97
CA ASP A 187 14.25 -4.16 18.21
C ASP A 187 14.30 -3.01 19.20
N GLN A 188 13.12 -2.61 19.69
CA GLN A 188 13.06 -1.75 20.86
C GLN A 188 13.66 -2.58 22.00
N SER A 189 14.95 -2.43 22.26
CA SER A 189 15.53 -2.77 23.54
C SER A 189 14.96 -1.78 24.55
N GLY A 190 13.76 -2.08 25.04
CA GLY A 190 13.24 -1.47 26.25
C GLY A 190 14.15 -1.90 27.39
N GLU A 191 14.87 -0.95 27.96
CA GLU A 191 15.65 -1.15 29.17
C GLU A 191 14.72 -1.47 30.35
N CYS A 192 15.07 -2.55 31.05
CA CYS A 192 15.08 -2.70 32.50
C CYS A 192 13.86 -2.23 33.32
N GLU A 193 12.98 -3.18 33.66
CA GLU A 193 12.45 -3.23 35.03
C GLU A 193 13.28 -4.24 35.84
N SER A 194 14.36 -3.75 36.46
CA SER A 194 14.94 -4.41 37.63
C SER A 194 14.32 -3.80 38.87
N SER A 195 13.55 -4.57 39.64
CA SER A 195 13.58 -4.48 41.10
C SER A 195 12.86 -5.66 41.77
N HIS A 196 13.70 -6.43 42.48
CA HIS A 196 13.43 -7.09 43.76
C HIS A 196 12.48 -8.30 43.81
N LEU A 197 13.09 -9.50 43.77
CA LEU A 197 12.65 -10.65 44.56
C LEU A 197 13.37 -10.61 45.92
N PRO A 198 12.68 -10.70 47.07
CA PRO A 198 13.35 -10.97 48.33
C PRO A 198 13.78 -12.45 48.36
N SER A 199 15.08 -12.69 48.52
CA SER A 199 15.60 -13.95 49.05
C SER A 199 15.51 -13.88 50.56
N ASP A 200 14.60 -14.65 51.16
CA ASP A 200 14.74 -15.04 52.56
C ASP A 200 15.29 -16.46 52.60
N THR A 201 16.49 -16.57 53.13
CA THR A 201 17.09 -17.80 53.64
C THR A 201 17.46 -17.53 55.09
N GLU A 202 16.72 -18.11 56.02
CA GLU A 202 17.19 -18.87 57.20
C GLU A 202 15.99 -19.40 57.99
#